data_AF-A0A2T7A4W6-F1
#
_entry.id   AF-A0A2T7A4W6-F1
#
_cell.length_a   1.000
_cell.length_b   1.000
_cell.length_c   1.000
_cell.angle_alpha   90.00
_cell.angle_beta   90.00
_cell.angle_gamma   90.00
#
_symmetry.space_group_name_H-M   'P 1'
#
loop_
_entity.id
_entity.type
_entity.pdbx_description
1 polymer ?
#
loop_
_entity_poly.entity_id
_entity_poly.type
_entity_poly.pdbx_seq_one_letter_code
_entity_poly.pdbx_strand_id
1 'polypeptide(L)'
;MSLPNKPLQEFFNQFNFQGYTYDPHTPPLEEFKRLCQARKWGPSKIGEHETAFLLAAGSGQDQRGSLPGPNVIEFFRKYEYQLFTYDLDASVQSEFQRLVGLRKWGKANLSKVTRQFNKAVALDTREQSVYSISEPIDPEDPGMQEVDLLADWLREQECRGYRYQGGLPELEFRDLVDVKFQEWCQDQNLRNKRGQGMSRVGRGAWKGSPEFKSLRTQFYGVVEEVFNLLLDKVCQITGFTPWQVLVGLYGQGQQGVEKQAARMILRKVFINIFDFLDAFKEILKNPPTTNRWKLLRLLKPLAIELQFPNNLMLGVYSALTNRVFPIEEVEEDGTLVLLLHRIKLFLTRFEDVMKDFEEEAGDELRGAEEEGRVGVRRLLLSREWACLRSLKSEGKSAPF
;
A
#
# COMPACT_ATOMS: atom_id res chain seq x y z
N MET A 1 -25.86 32.57 -26.56
CA MET A 1 -25.00 31.65 -27.34
C MET A 1 -23.60 31.76 -26.77
N SER A 2 -23.07 30.68 -26.21
CA SER A 2 -21.74 30.65 -25.59
C SER A 2 -20.68 30.51 -26.69
N LEU A 3 -19.62 31.33 -26.64
CA LEU A 3 -18.48 31.19 -27.55
C LEU A 3 -17.82 29.81 -27.36
N PRO A 4 -17.37 29.13 -28.44
CA PRO A 4 -16.68 27.85 -28.32
C PRO A 4 -15.35 28.03 -27.59
N ASN A 5 -15.12 27.19 -26.56
CA ASN A 5 -13.87 27.11 -25.80
C ASN A 5 -12.74 26.71 -26.76
N LYS A 6 -11.95 27.71 -27.21
CA LYS A 6 -10.92 27.56 -28.23
C LYS A 6 -9.84 26.52 -27.85
N PRO A 7 -9.28 26.50 -26.62
CA PRO A 7 -8.40 25.43 -26.16
C PRO A 7 -8.99 24.02 -26.29
N LEU A 8 -10.25 23.85 -25.90
CA LEU A 8 -10.94 22.56 -25.97
C LEU A 8 -11.16 22.10 -27.42
N GLN A 9 -11.55 23.04 -28.29
CA GLN A 9 -11.71 22.78 -29.70
C GLN A 9 -10.38 22.39 -30.36
N GLU A 10 -9.28 23.07 -30.03
CA GLU A 10 -7.93 22.73 -30.51
C GLU A 10 -7.52 21.32 -30.05
N PHE A 11 -7.78 20.99 -28.78
CA PHE A 11 -7.51 19.66 -28.23
C PHE A 11 -8.25 18.53 -28.96
N PHE A 12 -9.52 18.72 -29.31
CA PHE A 12 -10.27 17.68 -30.03
C PHE A 12 -9.93 17.63 -31.52
N ASN A 13 -9.65 18.78 -32.15
CA ASN A 13 -9.38 18.85 -33.57
C ASN A 13 -8.09 18.11 -33.99
N GLN A 14 -7.06 18.06 -33.14
CA GLN A 14 -5.86 17.27 -33.41
C GLN A 14 -6.14 15.76 -33.54
N PHE A 15 -7.30 15.29 -33.08
CA PHE A 15 -7.66 13.88 -33.12
C PHE A 15 -8.70 13.53 -34.18
N ASN A 16 -9.14 14.44 -35.05
CA ASN A 16 -10.11 14.14 -36.11
C ASN A 16 -9.58 13.09 -37.11
N PHE A 17 -10.40 12.09 -37.45
CA PHE A 17 -10.09 11.05 -38.44
C PHE A 17 -11.36 10.41 -39.03
N GLN A 18 -11.20 9.52 -40.03
CA GLN A 18 -12.33 8.78 -40.58
C GLN A 18 -12.94 7.85 -39.52
N GLY A 19 -14.07 8.28 -38.93
CA GLY A 19 -14.74 7.59 -37.81
C GLY A 19 -14.87 8.42 -36.53
N TYR A 20 -14.27 9.62 -36.46
CA TYR A 20 -14.46 10.58 -35.37
C TYR A 20 -14.25 12.01 -35.88
N THR A 21 -15.26 12.85 -35.68
CA THR A 21 -15.22 14.29 -35.94
C THR A 21 -15.73 14.99 -34.71
N TYR A 22 -14.95 15.93 -34.17
CA TYR A 22 -15.34 16.73 -33.01
C TYR A 22 -16.74 17.36 -33.18
N ASP A 23 -17.61 17.13 -32.20
CA ASP A 23 -18.93 17.75 -32.09
C ASP A 23 -18.95 18.78 -30.95
N PRO A 24 -18.97 20.09 -31.26
CA PRO A 24 -18.96 21.14 -30.26
C PRO A 24 -20.25 21.25 -29.45
N HIS A 25 -21.30 20.52 -29.81
CA HIS A 25 -22.58 20.50 -29.09
C HIS A 25 -22.66 19.37 -28.04
N THR A 26 -21.72 18.43 -28.08
CA THR A 26 -21.61 17.35 -27.08
C THR A 26 -20.83 17.86 -25.85
N PRO A 27 -21.25 17.54 -24.61
CA PRO A 27 -20.51 17.92 -23.41
C PRO A 27 -19.04 17.46 -23.46
N PRO A 28 -18.06 18.27 -23.02
CA PRO A 28 -16.63 17.98 -23.19
C PRO A 28 -16.20 16.60 -22.69
N LEU A 29 -16.71 16.17 -21.54
CA LEU A 29 -16.38 14.87 -20.94
C LEU A 29 -16.99 13.70 -21.74
N GLU A 30 -18.21 13.87 -22.25
CA GLU A 30 -18.85 12.86 -23.10
C GLU A 30 -18.13 12.77 -24.46
N GLU A 31 -17.70 13.91 -24.97
CA GLU A 31 -16.92 13.98 -26.20
C GLU A 31 -15.53 13.33 -26.07
N PHE A 32 -14.88 13.52 -24.92
CA PHE A 32 -13.63 12.81 -24.59
C PHE A 32 -13.82 11.30 -24.49
N LYS A 33 -14.92 10.84 -23.87
CA LYS A 33 -15.28 9.41 -23.84
C LYS A 33 -15.51 8.86 -25.24
N ARG A 34 -16.21 9.61 -26.11
CA ARG A 34 -16.45 9.23 -27.51
C ARG A 34 -15.15 9.12 -28.29
N LEU A 35 -14.22 10.06 -28.10
CA LEU A 35 -12.88 10.00 -28.69
C LEU A 35 -12.13 8.73 -28.24
N CYS A 36 -12.11 8.45 -26.94
CA CYS A 36 -11.44 7.28 -26.38
C CYS A 36 -12.00 5.98 -26.98
N GLN A 37 -13.33 5.89 -27.13
CA GLN A 37 -14.01 4.75 -27.74
C GLN A 37 -13.68 4.62 -29.23
N ALA A 38 -13.77 5.71 -30.00
CA ALA A 38 -13.49 5.71 -31.43
C ALA A 38 -12.04 5.31 -31.74
N ARG A 39 -11.10 5.77 -30.91
CA ARG A 39 -9.68 5.41 -31.00
C ARG A 39 -9.34 4.06 -30.38
N LYS A 40 -10.28 3.43 -29.66
CA LYS A 40 -10.09 2.19 -28.90
C LYS A 40 -8.88 2.26 -27.97
N TRP A 41 -8.70 3.38 -27.28
CA TRP A 41 -7.57 3.55 -26.37
C TRP A 41 -7.71 2.66 -25.14
N GLY A 42 -6.61 2.03 -24.74
CA GLY A 42 -6.50 1.32 -23.47
C GLY A 42 -6.26 2.29 -22.31
N PRO A 43 -6.40 1.84 -21.04
CA PRO A 43 -6.36 2.70 -19.85
C PRO A 43 -5.12 3.60 -19.75
N SER A 44 -3.94 3.10 -20.11
CA SER A 44 -2.69 3.88 -20.11
C SER A 44 -2.77 5.10 -21.05
N LYS A 45 -3.31 4.90 -22.25
CA LYS A 45 -3.38 5.94 -23.29
C LYS A 45 -4.53 6.92 -23.05
N ILE A 46 -5.58 6.47 -22.38
CA ILE A 46 -6.63 7.36 -21.85
C ILE A 46 -6.02 8.31 -20.82
N GLY A 47 -5.25 7.80 -19.85
CA GLY A 47 -4.60 8.62 -18.83
C GLY A 47 -3.66 9.68 -19.41
N GLU A 48 -2.86 9.32 -20.42
CA GLU A 48 -1.98 10.26 -21.13
C GLU A 48 -2.73 11.46 -21.73
N HIS A 49 -3.87 11.21 -22.39
CA HIS A 49 -4.65 12.24 -23.05
C HIS A 49 -5.66 12.95 -22.13
N GLU A 50 -6.02 12.34 -21.01
CA GLU A 50 -6.93 12.91 -20.01
C GLU A 50 -6.34 14.17 -19.37
N THR A 51 -5.03 14.22 -19.11
CA THR A 51 -4.39 15.43 -18.58
C THR A 51 -4.48 16.60 -19.56
N ALA A 52 -4.17 16.38 -20.83
CA ALA A 52 -4.26 17.42 -21.86
C ALA A 52 -5.72 17.87 -22.10
N PHE A 53 -6.66 16.92 -22.03
CA PHE A 53 -8.09 17.21 -22.09
C PHE A 53 -8.54 18.08 -20.91
N LEU A 54 -8.18 17.73 -19.67
CA LEU A 54 -8.57 18.48 -18.47
C LEU A 54 -7.97 19.88 -18.46
N LEU A 55 -6.71 20.04 -18.91
CA LEU A 55 -6.08 21.35 -19.08
C LEU A 55 -6.84 22.20 -20.11
N ALA A 56 -7.21 21.62 -21.26
CA ALA A 56 -7.97 22.31 -22.29
C ALA A 56 -9.42 22.65 -21.85
N ALA A 57 -10.04 21.77 -21.05
CA ALA A 57 -11.38 21.97 -20.50
C ALA A 57 -11.39 23.07 -19.42
N GLY A 58 -10.40 23.06 -18.51
CA GLY A 58 -10.23 24.07 -17.47
C GLY A 58 -9.85 25.45 -18.02
N SER A 59 -9.22 25.52 -19.19
CA SER A 59 -8.78 26.77 -19.82
C SER A 59 -9.91 27.60 -20.48
N GLY A 60 -11.16 27.12 -20.50
CA GLY A 60 -12.22 27.88 -21.17
C GLY A 60 -13.66 27.57 -20.77
N GLN A 61 -13.93 27.30 -19.49
CA GLN A 61 -15.28 27.44 -18.95
C GLN A 61 -15.36 28.52 -17.87
N ASP A 62 -16.05 29.60 -18.23
CA ASP A 62 -16.69 30.59 -17.35
C ASP A 62 -17.91 30.00 -16.58
N GLN A 63 -17.85 28.74 -16.15
CA GLN A 63 -18.89 28.17 -15.29
C GLN A 63 -18.37 28.03 -13.85
N ARG A 64 -18.78 29.03 -13.06
CA ARG A 64 -18.85 29.03 -11.60
C ARG A 64 -19.11 27.63 -11.02
N GLY A 65 -18.14 27.11 -10.26
CA GLY A 65 -18.33 26.08 -9.24
C GLY A 65 -17.59 24.76 -9.51
N SER A 66 -16.58 24.51 -8.68
CA SER A 66 -16.06 23.17 -8.34
C SER A 66 -15.14 22.41 -9.31
N LEU A 67 -14.31 23.07 -10.12
CA LEU A 67 -13.13 22.38 -10.67
C LEU A 67 -11.82 22.89 -10.06
N PRO A 68 -10.95 22.00 -9.55
CA PRO A 68 -9.65 22.37 -9.01
C PRO A 68 -8.77 22.97 -10.11
N GLY A 69 -7.96 23.98 -9.76
CA GLY A 69 -7.06 24.61 -10.71
C GLY A 69 -5.95 23.66 -11.18
N PRO A 70 -5.26 24.02 -12.28
CA PRO A 70 -4.29 23.14 -12.92
C PRO A 70 -3.11 22.79 -12.01
N ASN A 71 -2.68 23.69 -11.11
CA ASN A 71 -1.57 23.42 -10.21
C ASN A 71 -1.96 22.40 -9.13
N VAL A 72 -3.21 22.45 -8.64
CA VAL A 72 -3.75 21.47 -7.69
C VAL A 72 -3.91 20.09 -8.34
N ILE A 73 -4.40 20.03 -9.58
CA ILE A 73 -4.49 18.76 -10.33
C ILE A 73 -3.10 18.14 -10.49
N GLU A 74 -2.12 18.92 -10.93
CA GLU A 74 -0.74 18.45 -11.10
C GLU A 74 -0.14 17.98 -9.77
N PHE A 75 -0.40 18.72 -8.68
CA PHE A 75 0.01 18.33 -7.33
C PHE A 75 -0.49 16.92 -6.99
N PHE A 76 -1.78 16.65 -7.14
CA PHE A 76 -2.34 15.34 -6.77
C PHE A 76 -1.86 14.22 -7.67
N ARG A 77 -1.79 14.45 -8.99
CA ARG A 77 -1.26 13.46 -9.96
C ARG A 77 0.17 13.04 -9.63
N LYS A 78 1.03 13.97 -9.20
CA LYS A 78 2.39 13.65 -8.74
C LYS A 78 2.41 12.64 -7.58
N TYR A 79 1.38 12.65 -6.75
CA TYR A 79 1.28 11.80 -5.58
C TYR A 79 0.27 10.64 -5.74
N GLU A 80 -0.26 10.42 -6.95
CA GLU A 80 -1.09 9.26 -7.24
C GLU A 80 -0.32 7.95 -7.12
N TYR A 81 -1.03 6.93 -6.67
CA TYR A 81 -0.54 5.56 -6.55
C TYR A 81 -1.73 4.61 -6.35
N GLN A 82 -1.45 3.33 -6.18
CA GLN A 82 -2.45 2.24 -6.09
C GLN A 82 -3.64 2.52 -5.15
N LEU A 83 -3.43 3.22 -4.03
CA LEU A 83 -4.48 3.51 -3.05
C LEU A 83 -5.07 4.92 -3.15
N PHE A 84 -4.50 5.77 -4.02
CA PHE A 84 -4.94 7.15 -4.20
C PHE A 84 -4.94 7.53 -5.68
N THR A 85 -6.14 7.69 -6.23
CA THR A 85 -6.39 8.38 -7.50
C THR A 85 -7.19 9.61 -7.17
N TYR A 86 -6.76 10.77 -7.67
CA TYR A 86 -7.38 12.04 -7.34
C TYR A 86 -8.84 12.08 -7.83
N ASP A 87 -9.76 12.32 -6.91
CA ASP A 87 -11.18 12.49 -7.22
C ASP A 87 -11.48 13.97 -7.47
N LEU A 88 -11.78 14.30 -8.73
CA LEU A 88 -12.09 15.67 -9.16
C LEU A 88 -13.44 16.17 -8.63
N ASP A 89 -14.33 15.27 -8.25
CA ASP A 89 -15.65 15.60 -7.72
C ASP A 89 -15.61 15.88 -6.20
N ALA A 90 -14.51 15.52 -5.54
CA ALA A 90 -14.27 15.76 -4.13
C ALA A 90 -13.56 17.11 -3.89
N SER A 91 -13.72 17.67 -2.69
CA SER A 91 -13.05 18.92 -2.37
C SER A 91 -11.53 18.75 -2.33
N VAL A 92 -10.80 19.75 -2.83
CA VAL A 92 -9.33 19.79 -2.82
C VAL A 92 -8.76 19.50 -1.42
N GLN A 93 -9.40 20.02 -0.38
CA GLN A 93 -8.97 19.80 1.00
C GLN A 93 -9.25 18.37 1.47
N SER A 94 -10.43 17.80 1.16
CA SER A 94 -10.74 16.41 1.53
C SER A 94 -9.82 15.43 0.82
N GLU A 95 -9.50 15.67 -0.45
CA GLU A 95 -8.55 14.84 -1.20
C GLU A 95 -7.13 14.96 -0.65
N PHE A 96 -6.73 16.14 -0.19
CA PHE A 96 -5.43 16.31 0.46
C PHE A 96 -5.37 15.55 1.79
N GLN A 97 -6.42 15.62 2.62
CA GLN A 97 -6.49 14.85 3.85
C GLN A 97 -6.54 13.34 3.56
N ARG A 98 -7.26 12.92 2.53
CA ARG A 98 -7.29 11.52 2.09
C ARG A 98 -5.89 11.07 1.65
N LEU A 99 -5.20 11.85 0.83
CA LEU A 99 -3.82 11.58 0.41
C LEU A 99 -2.88 11.48 1.61
N VAL A 100 -2.95 12.43 2.56
CA VAL A 100 -2.14 12.45 3.78
C VAL A 100 -2.41 11.21 4.63
N GLY A 101 -3.68 10.86 4.84
CA GLY A 101 -4.09 9.68 5.60
C GLY A 101 -3.62 8.38 4.96
N LEU A 102 -3.70 8.29 3.63
CA LEU A 102 -3.26 7.11 2.88
C LEU A 102 -1.73 6.99 2.85
N ARG A 103 -1.02 8.11 2.66
CA ARG A 103 0.46 8.13 2.56
C ARG A 103 1.17 8.00 3.90
N LYS A 104 0.49 8.32 5.01
CA LYS A 104 1.03 8.27 6.38
C LYS A 104 2.42 8.91 6.49
N TRP A 105 2.61 10.07 5.86
CA TRP A 105 3.92 10.72 5.83
C TRP A 105 4.38 11.10 7.24
N GLY A 106 5.63 10.75 7.58
CA GLY A 106 6.28 11.24 8.80
C GLY A 106 6.37 12.78 8.82
N LYS A 107 6.48 13.36 10.02
CA LYS A 107 6.36 14.82 10.28
C LYS A 107 7.14 15.73 9.32
N ALA A 108 8.37 15.36 8.96
CA ALA A 108 9.22 16.12 8.04
C ALA A 108 8.68 16.11 6.59
N ASN A 109 8.26 14.95 6.10
CA ASN A 109 7.68 14.79 4.77
C ASN A 109 6.29 15.41 4.69
N LEU A 110 5.47 15.25 5.73
CA LEU A 110 4.16 15.91 5.80
C LEU A 110 4.31 17.42 5.71
N SER A 111 5.22 18.04 6.48
CA SER A 111 5.47 19.48 6.41
C SER A 111 5.89 19.95 5.01
N LYS A 112 6.79 19.20 4.34
CA LYS A 112 7.23 19.49 2.97
C LYS A 112 6.07 19.39 1.98
N VAL A 113 5.25 18.35 2.07
CA VAL A 113 4.14 18.12 1.13
C VAL A 113 2.99 19.09 1.37
N THR A 114 2.65 19.40 2.62
CA THR A 114 1.70 20.46 2.97
C THR A 114 2.15 21.81 2.40
N ARG A 115 3.45 22.13 2.44
CA ARG A 115 3.97 23.36 1.82
C ARG A 115 3.80 23.35 0.28
N GLN A 116 4.01 22.20 -0.37
CA GLN A 116 3.82 22.08 -1.82
C GLN A 116 2.34 22.19 -2.21
N PHE A 117 1.45 21.54 -1.44
CA PHE A 117 0.00 21.63 -1.61
C PHE A 117 -0.48 23.07 -1.45
N ASN A 118 -0.11 23.74 -0.35
CA ASN A 118 -0.50 25.14 -0.12
C ASN A 118 0.04 26.07 -1.21
N LYS A 119 1.22 25.78 -1.77
CA LYS A 119 1.76 26.53 -2.91
C LYS A 119 0.92 26.32 -4.16
N ALA A 120 0.51 25.09 -4.46
CA ALA A 120 -0.36 24.78 -5.60
C ALA A 120 -1.73 25.47 -5.46
N VAL A 121 -2.35 25.36 -4.28
CA VAL A 121 -3.60 26.05 -3.95
C VAL A 121 -3.43 27.56 -4.07
N ALA A 122 -2.34 28.14 -3.55
CA ALA A 122 -2.11 29.59 -3.63
C ALA A 122 -1.85 30.08 -5.06
N LEU A 123 -1.22 29.27 -5.93
CA LEU A 123 -1.05 29.62 -7.34
C LEU A 123 -2.40 29.65 -8.06
N ASP A 124 -3.22 28.60 -7.86
CA ASP A 124 -4.58 28.55 -8.41
C ASP A 124 -5.49 29.64 -7.83
N THR A 125 -5.33 29.95 -6.54
CA THR A 125 -6.08 31.03 -5.86
C THR A 125 -5.62 32.41 -6.34
N ARG A 126 -4.32 32.63 -6.61
CA ARG A 126 -3.79 33.92 -7.08
C ARG A 126 -4.19 34.21 -8.53
N GLU A 127 -4.42 33.18 -9.33
CA GLU A 127 -5.05 33.28 -10.65
C GLU A 127 -6.56 33.53 -10.54
N GLN A 128 -7.21 33.04 -9.48
CA GLN A 128 -8.64 33.28 -9.20
C GLN A 128 -8.92 34.56 -8.39
N SER A 129 -7.94 35.16 -7.71
CA SER A 129 -8.13 36.26 -6.74
C SER A 129 -8.22 37.65 -7.35
N VAL A 130 -8.75 37.78 -8.57
CA VAL A 130 -9.24 39.08 -9.04
C VAL A 130 -10.62 39.40 -8.44
N TYR A 131 -11.43 38.43 -7.96
CA TYR A 131 -12.69 38.77 -7.26
C TYR A 131 -13.17 37.74 -6.21
N SER A 132 -13.10 38.18 -4.95
CA SER A 132 -14.01 37.97 -3.79
C SER A 132 -14.25 36.60 -3.10
N ILE A 133 -13.68 36.50 -1.88
CA ILE A 133 -14.12 36.19 -0.48
C ILE A 133 -15.47 35.46 -0.14
N SER A 134 -15.37 34.58 0.90
CA SER A 134 -16.33 34.05 1.92
C SER A 134 -17.01 32.69 1.63
N GLU A 135 -17.30 31.74 2.54
CA GLU A 135 -17.16 31.49 4.02
C GLU A 135 -17.40 29.95 4.27
N PRO A 136 -17.03 29.34 5.42
CA PRO A 136 -17.09 27.88 5.65
C PRO A 136 -18.33 27.39 6.43
N ILE A 137 -18.77 26.15 6.17
CA ILE A 137 -19.83 25.44 6.91
C ILE A 137 -19.21 24.34 7.80
N ASP A 138 -19.73 24.23 9.03
CA ASP A 138 -19.34 23.31 10.11
C ASP A 138 -19.66 21.82 9.87
N PRO A 139 -19.06 20.89 10.65
CA PRO A 139 -19.01 19.44 10.34
C PRO A 139 -20.11 18.60 11.01
N GLU A 140 -20.39 17.44 10.39
CA GLU A 140 -21.29 16.38 10.88
C GLU A 140 -20.64 15.42 11.91
N ASP A 141 -21.49 15.07 12.89
CA ASP A 141 -21.68 13.87 13.76
C ASP A 141 -20.54 12.83 14.01
N PRO A 142 -20.31 12.36 15.27
CA PRO A 142 -19.24 11.43 15.60
C PRO A 142 -19.66 9.96 15.38
N GLY A 143 -19.08 9.34 14.35
CA GLY A 143 -19.21 7.91 14.05
C GLY A 143 -18.51 6.99 15.06
N MET A 144 -18.99 5.75 15.12
CA MET A 144 -18.45 4.64 15.93
C MET A 144 -16.91 4.57 15.87
N GLN A 145 -16.27 4.48 17.04
CA GLN A 145 -14.83 4.22 17.14
C GLN A 145 -14.52 2.86 16.51
N GLU A 146 -13.87 2.88 15.34
CA GLU A 146 -13.28 1.71 14.72
C GLU A 146 -12.14 1.20 15.62
N VAL A 147 -12.27 -0.03 16.12
CA VAL A 147 -11.25 -0.69 16.94
C VAL A 147 -10.10 -1.11 16.02
N ASP A 148 -8.92 -0.53 16.22
CA ASP A 148 -7.71 -0.88 15.49
C ASP A 148 -6.79 -1.71 16.39
N LEU A 149 -7.04 -3.02 16.44
CA LEU A 149 -6.40 -3.95 17.38
C LEU A 149 -4.87 -3.86 17.43
N LEU A 150 -4.22 -3.61 16.30
CA LEU A 150 -2.76 -3.44 16.27
C LEU A 150 -2.33 -2.13 16.93
N ALA A 151 -3.05 -1.04 16.67
CA ALA A 151 -2.79 0.24 17.31
C ALA A 151 -3.13 0.18 18.81
N ASP A 152 -4.20 -0.50 19.18
CA ASP A 152 -4.61 -0.71 20.58
C ASP A 152 -3.55 -1.49 21.33
N TRP A 153 -3.11 -2.63 20.79
CA TRP A 153 -2.05 -3.42 21.39
C TRP A 153 -0.74 -2.63 21.51
N LEU A 154 -0.33 -1.88 20.48
CA LEU A 154 0.89 -1.05 20.54
C LEU A 154 0.78 0.06 21.60
N ARG A 155 -0.41 0.66 21.77
CA ARG A 155 -0.67 1.66 22.83
C ARG A 155 -0.61 1.04 24.22
N GLU A 156 -1.05 -0.20 24.38
CA GLU A 156 -0.92 -0.93 25.65
C GLU A 156 0.54 -1.22 26.01
N GLN A 157 1.45 -1.27 25.02
CA GLN A 157 2.88 -1.47 25.24
C GLN A 157 3.66 -0.18 25.55
N GLU A 158 2.99 0.98 25.64
CA GLU A 158 3.68 2.25 25.93
C GLU A 158 4.48 2.20 27.23
N CYS A 159 5.74 2.62 27.17
CA CYS A 159 6.64 2.60 28.31
C CYS A 159 7.67 3.73 28.24
N ARG A 160 8.60 3.78 29.19
CA ARG A 160 9.63 4.82 29.18
C ARG A 160 10.56 4.62 27.98
N GLY A 161 10.42 5.48 26.98
CA GLY A 161 11.22 5.46 25.75
C GLY A 161 10.47 4.95 24.53
N TYR A 162 9.27 4.39 24.69
CA TYR A 162 8.39 4.00 23.59
C TYR A 162 7.00 4.63 23.76
N ARG A 163 6.54 5.34 22.72
CA ARG A 163 5.17 5.87 22.60
C ARG A 163 4.70 5.65 21.18
N TYR A 164 3.49 5.12 21.02
CA TYR A 164 2.91 4.88 19.71
C TYR A 164 2.76 6.20 18.92
N GLN A 165 3.27 6.24 17.69
CA GLN A 165 3.26 7.45 16.84
C GLN A 165 2.23 7.38 15.70
N GLY A 166 1.43 6.31 15.62
CA GLY A 166 0.52 6.11 14.49
C GLY A 166 1.23 5.58 13.24
N GLY A 167 2.45 5.06 13.38
CA GLY A 167 3.24 4.50 12.29
C GLY A 167 2.72 3.16 11.76
N LEU A 168 3.52 2.54 10.89
CA LEU A 168 3.25 1.17 10.44
C LEU A 168 3.51 0.19 11.60
N PRO A 169 2.62 -0.79 11.85
CA PRO A 169 2.72 -1.67 13.02
C PRO A 169 4.06 -2.36 13.18
N GLU A 170 4.68 -2.81 12.09
CA GLU A 170 5.98 -3.48 12.10
C GLU A 170 7.15 -2.55 12.45
N LEU A 171 7.06 -1.27 12.11
CA LEU A 171 8.09 -0.28 12.45
C LEU A 171 7.94 0.14 13.91
N GLU A 172 6.71 0.37 14.35
CA GLU A 172 6.36 0.65 15.74
C GLU A 172 6.79 -0.51 16.65
N PHE A 173 6.55 -1.76 16.23
CA PHE A 173 6.99 -2.94 16.94
C PHE A 173 8.51 -3.05 17.01
N ARG A 174 9.24 -2.70 15.94
CA ARG A 174 10.71 -2.66 15.97
C ARG A 174 11.21 -1.64 16.98
N ASP A 175 10.64 -0.44 16.99
CA ASP A 175 11.05 0.63 17.89
C ASP A 175 10.77 0.22 19.35
N LEU A 176 9.62 -0.42 19.61
CA LEU A 176 9.30 -1.05 20.90
C LEU A 176 10.33 -2.12 21.29
N VAL A 177 10.68 -3.03 20.38
CA VAL A 177 11.68 -4.09 20.61
C VAL A 177 13.04 -3.48 20.97
N ASP A 178 13.43 -2.38 20.34
CA ASP A 178 14.69 -1.71 20.62
C ASP A 178 14.70 -1.07 22.00
N VAL A 179 13.59 -0.44 22.43
CA VAL A 179 13.43 0.09 23.79
C VAL A 179 13.46 -1.04 24.82
N LYS A 180 12.71 -2.13 24.59
CA LYS A 180 12.67 -3.30 25.46
C LYS A 180 14.04 -3.98 25.58
N PHE A 181 14.80 -4.02 24.48
CA PHE A 181 16.19 -4.49 24.51
C PHE A 181 17.07 -3.65 25.43
N GLN A 182 16.94 -2.32 25.39
CA GLN A 182 17.70 -1.42 26.28
C GLN A 182 17.30 -1.61 27.76
N GLU A 183 16.00 -1.70 28.05
CA GLU A 183 15.50 -1.98 29.41
C GLU A 183 16.07 -3.30 29.94
N TRP A 184 16.04 -4.35 29.12
CA TRP A 184 16.58 -5.67 29.46
C TRP A 184 18.09 -5.63 29.71
N CYS A 185 18.86 -4.91 28.87
CA CYS A 185 20.29 -4.76 29.08
C CYS A 185 20.61 -4.04 30.40
N GLN A 186 19.81 -3.05 30.78
CA GLN A 186 19.98 -2.35 32.05
C GLN A 186 19.71 -3.26 33.24
N ASP A 187 18.65 -4.07 33.20
CA ASP A 187 18.35 -5.05 34.26
C ASP A 187 19.45 -6.11 34.38
N GLN A 188 19.93 -6.66 33.26
CA GLN A 188 21.05 -7.60 33.24
C GLN A 188 22.33 -6.98 33.82
N ASN A 189 22.64 -5.73 33.48
CA ASN A 189 23.78 -5.01 34.06
C ASN A 189 23.64 -4.79 35.56
N LEU A 190 22.42 -4.53 36.07
CA LEU A 190 22.17 -4.41 37.50
C LEU A 190 22.34 -5.75 38.24
N ARG A 191 21.92 -6.86 37.63
CA ARG A 191 22.11 -8.22 38.17
C ARG A 191 23.60 -8.61 38.19
N ASN A 192 24.33 -8.35 37.12
CA ASN A 192 25.74 -8.74 36.96
C ASN A 192 26.71 -7.88 37.79
N LYS A 193 26.33 -6.66 38.22
CA LYS A 193 27.10 -5.87 39.20
C LYS A 193 27.28 -6.58 40.56
N ARG A 194 26.50 -7.64 40.85
CA ARG A 194 26.62 -8.45 42.08
C ARG A 194 27.52 -9.69 41.93
N GLY A 195 28.05 -9.99 40.75
CA GLY A 195 28.95 -11.13 40.54
C GLY A 195 29.60 -11.12 39.16
N GLN A 196 30.91 -10.91 39.13
CA GLN A 196 31.87 -11.22 38.06
C GLN A 196 31.54 -10.85 36.60
N GLY A 197 32.37 -9.96 36.04
CA GLY A 197 32.76 -9.94 34.61
C GLY A 197 31.70 -9.51 33.60
N MET A 198 31.80 -8.27 33.10
CA MET A 198 30.97 -7.79 31.98
C MET A 198 31.21 -8.61 30.71
N SER A 199 30.28 -9.51 30.38
CA SER A 199 30.09 -9.91 28.98
C SER A 199 29.08 -8.96 28.36
N ARG A 200 29.46 -8.29 27.27
CA ARG A 200 28.53 -7.49 26.45
C ARG A 200 27.41 -8.42 25.99
N VAL A 201 26.23 -8.27 26.58
CA VAL A 201 25.09 -9.11 26.23
C VAL A 201 24.62 -8.73 24.83
N GLY A 202 24.88 -9.61 23.87
CA GLY A 202 24.55 -9.38 22.47
C GLY A 202 23.05 -9.48 22.19
N ARG A 203 22.60 -8.88 21.08
CA ARG A 203 21.21 -8.96 20.60
C ARG A 203 20.73 -10.41 20.40
N GLY A 204 21.65 -11.37 20.18
CA GLY A 204 21.33 -12.80 20.12
C GLY A 204 20.78 -13.37 21.43
N ALA A 205 21.37 -12.99 22.57
CA ALA A 205 20.90 -13.42 23.89
C ALA A 205 19.51 -12.83 24.21
N TRP A 206 19.28 -11.56 23.84
CA TRP A 206 17.96 -10.94 23.92
C TRP A 206 16.92 -11.67 23.08
N LYS A 207 17.24 -11.96 21.80
CA LYS A 207 16.31 -12.69 20.92
C LYS A 207 15.98 -14.11 21.43
N GLY A 208 16.85 -14.69 22.24
CA GLY A 208 16.61 -15.98 22.90
C GLY A 208 15.82 -15.88 24.21
N SER A 209 15.63 -14.68 24.76
CA SER A 209 15.05 -14.47 26.09
C SER A 209 13.53 -14.73 26.09
N PRO A 210 12.97 -15.15 27.24
CA PRO A 210 11.53 -15.33 27.39
C PRO A 210 10.74 -14.04 27.14
N GLU A 211 11.29 -12.88 27.55
CA GLU A 211 10.63 -11.58 27.38
C GLU A 211 10.50 -11.19 25.91
N PHE A 212 11.57 -11.35 25.11
CA PHE A 212 11.49 -11.10 23.68
C PHE A 212 10.54 -12.08 22.98
N LYS A 213 10.62 -13.37 23.31
CA LYS A 213 9.73 -14.38 22.74
C LYS A 213 8.27 -14.07 23.04
N SER A 214 7.94 -13.77 24.30
CA SER A 214 6.59 -13.38 24.69
C SER A 214 6.10 -12.15 23.94
N LEU A 215 6.92 -11.09 23.87
CA LEU A 215 6.58 -9.86 23.17
C LEU A 215 6.33 -10.10 21.67
N ARG A 216 7.17 -10.93 21.06
CA ARG A 216 7.08 -11.31 19.65
C ARG A 216 5.84 -12.15 19.37
N THR A 217 5.58 -13.19 20.15
CA THR A 217 4.40 -14.06 20.01
C THR A 217 3.12 -13.25 20.16
N GLN A 218 3.06 -12.33 21.14
CA GLN A 218 1.89 -11.46 21.32
C GLN A 218 1.64 -10.56 20.11
N PHE A 219 2.67 -9.88 19.61
CA PHE A 219 2.53 -9.00 18.44
C PHE A 219 2.01 -9.77 17.21
N TYR A 220 2.64 -10.89 16.87
CA TYR A 220 2.24 -11.66 15.68
C TYR A 220 0.90 -12.37 15.87
N GLY A 221 0.53 -12.73 17.10
CA GLY A 221 -0.82 -13.19 17.44
C GLY A 221 -1.89 -12.14 17.11
N VAL A 222 -1.65 -10.87 17.46
CA VAL A 222 -2.57 -9.76 17.09
C VAL A 222 -2.60 -9.54 15.58
N VAL A 223 -1.47 -9.67 14.89
CA VAL A 223 -1.43 -9.60 13.41
C VAL A 223 -2.28 -10.71 12.79
N GLU A 224 -2.18 -11.94 13.30
CA GLU A 224 -3.01 -13.07 12.86
C GLU A 224 -4.49 -12.86 13.18
N GLU A 225 -4.83 -12.29 14.34
CA GLU A 225 -6.20 -11.94 14.71
C GLU A 225 -6.80 -10.91 13.73
N VAL A 226 -6.04 -9.85 13.41
CA VAL A 226 -6.46 -8.86 12.41
C VAL A 226 -6.65 -9.50 11.04
N PHE A 227 -5.76 -10.42 10.64
CA PHE A 227 -5.91 -11.18 9.40
C PHE A 227 -7.21 -11.99 9.39
N ASN A 228 -7.49 -12.73 10.46
CA ASN A 228 -8.68 -13.55 10.58
C ASN A 228 -9.96 -12.69 10.57
N LEU A 229 -9.98 -11.55 11.27
CA LEU A 229 -11.12 -10.63 11.27
C LEU A 229 -11.41 -10.05 9.88
N LEU A 230 -10.37 -9.67 9.13
CA LEU A 230 -10.56 -9.21 7.76
C LEU A 230 -11.12 -10.33 6.88
N LEU A 231 -10.58 -11.54 7.02
CA LEU A 231 -11.03 -12.69 6.25
C LEU A 231 -12.46 -13.09 6.60
N ASP A 232 -12.84 -13.02 7.88
CA ASP A 232 -14.19 -13.27 8.37
C ASP A 232 -15.19 -12.27 7.79
N LYS A 233 -14.84 -10.98 7.69
CA LYS A 233 -15.69 -9.98 7.00
C LYS A 233 -15.94 -10.38 5.54
N VAL A 234 -14.91 -10.85 4.83
CA VAL A 234 -15.09 -11.35 3.44
C VAL A 234 -15.94 -12.63 3.43
N CYS A 235 -15.73 -13.54 4.38
CA CYS A 235 -16.51 -14.77 4.49
C CYS A 235 -17.99 -14.46 4.76
N GLN A 236 -18.30 -13.49 5.63
CA GLN A 236 -19.67 -13.05 5.91
C GLN A 236 -20.38 -12.51 4.64
N ILE A 237 -19.67 -11.72 3.83
CA ILE A 237 -20.24 -11.19 2.58
C ILE A 237 -20.37 -12.29 1.52
N THR A 238 -19.40 -13.20 1.45
CA THR A 238 -19.31 -14.15 0.34
C THR A 238 -20.05 -15.48 0.59
N GLY A 239 -20.21 -15.86 1.86
CA GLY A 239 -20.65 -17.18 2.29
C GLY A 239 -19.60 -18.28 2.07
N PHE A 240 -18.34 -17.92 1.78
CA PHE A 240 -17.25 -18.89 1.61
C PHE A 240 -16.49 -19.13 2.91
N THR A 241 -15.81 -20.27 2.96
CA THR A 241 -14.82 -20.53 4.02
C THR A 241 -13.54 -19.72 3.77
N PRO A 242 -12.72 -19.46 4.81
CA PRO A 242 -11.50 -18.67 4.70
C PRO A 242 -10.55 -19.09 3.56
N TRP A 243 -10.23 -20.39 3.44
CA TRP A 243 -9.35 -20.87 2.37
C TRP A 243 -9.99 -20.83 0.97
N GLN A 244 -11.33 -20.94 0.88
CA GLN A 244 -12.03 -20.76 -0.39
C GLN A 244 -11.97 -19.31 -0.88
N VAL A 245 -12.06 -18.34 0.03
CA VAL A 245 -11.82 -16.92 -0.31
C VAL A 245 -10.42 -16.75 -0.88
N LEU A 246 -9.40 -17.25 -0.18
CA LEU A 246 -8.01 -17.16 -0.65
C LEU A 246 -7.79 -17.84 -2.02
N VAL A 247 -8.34 -19.04 -2.23
CA VAL A 247 -8.29 -19.71 -3.54
C VAL A 247 -9.09 -18.96 -4.60
N GLY A 248 -10.18 -18.28 -4.24
CA GLY A 248 -10.91 -17.41 -5.16
C GLY A 248 -10.09 -16.21 -5.62
N LEU A 249 -9.35 -15.59 -4.69
CA LEU A 249 -8.46 -14.47 -4.94
C LEU A 249 -7.25 -14.88 -5.79
N TYR A 250 -6.59 -15.98 -5.45
CA TYR A 250 -5.29 -16.35 -6.02
C TYR A 250 -5.33 -17.48 -7.05
N GLY A 251 -6.36 -18.32 -7.03
CA GLY A 251 -6.53 -19.48 -7.90
C GLY A 251 -7.49 -19.24 -9.07
N GLN A 252 -7.87 -20.31 -9.77
CA GLN A 252 -8.72 -20.26 -10.96
C GLN A 252 -10.24 -20.21 -10.65
N GLY A 253 -10.65 -19.82 -9.45
CA GLY A 253 -12.08 -19.66 -9.12
C GLY A 253 -12.84 -20.98 -8.95
N GLN A 254 -12.15 -22.05 -8.57
CA GLN A 254 -12.79 -23.35 -8.29
C GLN A 254 -13.65 -23.25 -7.02
N GLN A 255 -14.91 -23.71 -7.12
CA GLN A 255 -15.79 -23.87 -5.97
C GLN A 255 -15.53 -25.20 -5.27
N GLY A 256 -15.83 -25.29 -3.96
CA GLY A 256 -15.78 -26.54 -3.22
C GLY A 256 -14.37 -27.08 -2.96
N VAL A 257 -13.35 -26.21 -3.02
CA VAL A 257 -11.97 -26.63 -2.79
C VAL A 257 -11.76 -27.00 -1.32
N GLU A 258 -11.35 -28.25 -1.11
CA GLU A 258 -10.96 -28.76 0.20
C GLU A 258 -9.68 -28.06 0.70
N LYS A 259 -9.51 -27.95 2.03
CA LYS A 259 -8.36 -27.27 2.65
C LYS A 259 -7.01 -27.81 2.15
N GLN A 260 -6.89 -29.11 1.93
CA GLN A 260 -5.66 -29.73 1.43
C GLN A 260 -5.35 -29.34 -0.02
N ALA A 261 -6.38 -29.26 -0.88
CA ALA A 261 -6.23 -28.77 -2.25
C ALA A 261 -5.91 -27.26 -2.26
N ALA A 262 -6.54 -26.49 -1.38
CA ALA A 262 -6.24 -25.07 -1.19
C ALA A 262 -4.76 -24.86 -0.79
N ARG A 263 -4.24 -25.67 0.14
CA ARG A 263 -2.82 -25.65 0.53
C ARG A 263 -1.90 -25.87 -0.68
N MET A 264 -2.23 -26.78 -1.59
CA MET A 264 -1.44 -27.03 -2.80
C MET A 264 -1.46 -25.86 -3.78
N ILE A 265 -2.60 -25.16 -3.90
CA ILE A 265 -2.74 -23.97 -4.75
C ILE A 265 -1.97 -22.79 -4.15
N LEU A 266 -2.20 -22.51 -2.87
CA LEU A 266 -1.67 -21.35 -2.17
C LEU A 266 -0.16 -21.46 -1.90
N ARG A 267 0.42 -22.67 -1.93
CA ARG A 267 1.88 -22.89 -1.94
C ARG A 267 2.64 -22.20 -3.08
N LYS A 268 1.95 -21.73 -4.13
CA LYS A 268 2.56 -20.99 -5.25
C LYS A 268 2.31 -19.47 -5.16
N VAL A 269 1.66 -19.01 -4.10
CA VAL A 269 1.27 -17.62 -3.90
C VAL A 269 2.26 -16.97 -2.96
N PHE A 270 3.05 -16.02 -3.46
CA PHE A 270 4.10 -15.37 -2.69
C PHE A 270 3.66 -13.93 -2.37
N ILE A 271 3.15 -13.69 -1.17
CA ILE A 271 2.65 -12.37 -0.77
C ILE A 271 3.28 -11.93 0.55
N ASN A 272 3.40 -10.62 0.73
CA ASN A 272 3.70 -10.05 2.04
C ASN A 272 2.40 -9.89 2.83
N ILE A 273 2.35 -10.44 4.04
CA ILE A 273 1.13 -10.42 4.86
C ILE A 273 0.72 -9.00 5.25
N PHE A 274 1.69 -8.13 5.57
CA PHE A 274 1.37 -6.76 5.93
C PHE A 274 0.85 -5.93 4.75
N ASP A 275 1.34 -6.18 3.52
CA ASP A 275 0.76 -5.60 2.31
C ASP A 275 -0.69 -6.08 2.08
N PHE A 276 -0.95 -7.36 2.33
CA PHE A 276 -2.31 -7.92 2.27
C PHE A 276 -3.24 -7.22 3.27
N LEU A 277 -2.82 -7.09 4.52
CA LEU A 277 -3.60 -6.42 5.56
C LEU A 277 -3.89 -4.96 5.19
N ASP A 278 -2.88 -4.21 4.75
CA ASP A 278 -3.04 -2.82 4.35
C ASP A 278 -4.06 -2.65 3.21
N ALA A 279 -3.95 -3.49 2.17
CA ALA A 279 -4.80 -3.40 1.00
C ALA A 279 -6.25 -3.82 1.28
N PHE A 280 -6.44 -4.90 2.06
CA PHE A 280 -7.77 -5.45 2.33
C PHE A 280 -8.49 -4.71 3.46
N LYS A 281 -7.78 -4.16 4.46
CA LYS A 281 -8.39 -3.35 5.52
C LYS A 281 -9.14 -2.16 4.95
N GLU A 282 -8.53 -1.42 4.02
CA GLU A 282 -9.16 -0.24 3.41
C GLU A 282 -10.39 -0.57 2.58
N ILE A 283 -10.33 -1.62 1.75
CA ILE A 283 -11.48 -1.98 0.90
C ILE A 283 -12.65 -2.52 1.73
N LEU A 284 -12.35 -3.23 2.82
CA LEU A 284 -13.37 -3.83 3.67
C LEU A 284 -13.94 -2.87 4.73
N LYS A 285 -13.38 -1.66 4.89
CA LYS A 285 -14.03 -0.57 5.63
C LYS A 285 -15.37 -0.20 4.99
N ASN A 286 -15.37 -0.06 3.66
CA ASN A 286 -16.56 0.26 2.87
C ASN A 286 -16.66 -0.70 1.68
N PRO A 287 -17.15 -1.94 1.90
CA PRO A 287 -17.17 -2.95 0.85
C PRO A 287 -18.00 -2.44 -0.34
N PRO A 288 -17.45 -2.48 -1.57
CA PRO A 288 -18.09 -1.87 -2.75
C PRO A 288 -19.37 -2.60 -3.18
N THR A 289 -19.64 -3.75 -2.59
CA THR A 289 -20.81 -4.58 -2.87
C THR A 289 -20.98 -5.66 -1.82
N THR A 290 -22.24 -6.06 -1.60
CA THR A 290 -22.61 -7.25 -0.83
C THR A 290 -22.75 -8.50 -1.70
N ASN A 291 -22.59 -8.39 -3.02
CA ASN A 291 -22.66 -9.54 -3.93
C ASN A 291 -21.34 -10.32 -3.88
N ARG A 292 -21.40 -11.57 -3.42
CA ARG A 292 -20.23 -12.45 -3.23
C ARG A 292 -19.28 -12.53 -4.44
N TRP A 293 -19.81 -12.69 -5.65
CA TRP A 293 -19.01 -12.87 -6.85
C TRP A 293 -18.45 -11.56 -7.36
N LYS A 294 -19.23 -10.48 -7.23
CA LYS A 294 -18.78 -9.14 -7.57
C LYS A 294 -17.65 -8.69 -6.64
N LEU A 295 -17.74 -8.98 -5.34
CA LEU A 295 -16.69 -8.65 -4.38
C LEU A 295 -15.38 -9.39 -4.71
N LEU A 296 -15.42 -10.72 -4.89
CA LEU A 296 -14.21 -11.48 -5.26
C LEU A 296 -13.61 -11.00 -6.60
N ARG A 297 -14.46 -10.67 -7.59
CA ARG A 297 -13.99 -10.14 -8.87
C ARG A 297 -13.30 -8.79 -8.73
N LEU A 298 -13.71 -7.95 -7.77
CA LEU A 298 -13.08 -6.66 -7.47
C LEU A 298 -11.79 -6.82 -6.67
N LEU A 299 -11.75 -7.75 -5.72
CA LEU A 299 -10.57 -7.99 -4.87
C LEU A 299 -9.46 -8.75 -5.60
N LYS A 300 -9.80 -9.59 -6.58
CA LYS A 300 -8.85 -10.46 -7.27
C LYS A 300 -7.71 -9.72 -7.99
N PRO A 301 -7.96 -8.66 -8.79
CA PRO A 301 -6.88 -7.88 -9.41
C PRO A 301 -5.89 -7.34 -8.38
N LEU A 302 -6.39 -6.81 -7.26
CA LEU A 302 -5.56 -6.31 -6.17
C LEU A 302 -4.73 -7.43 -5.54
N ALA A 303 -5.35 -8.57 -5.24
CA ALA A 303 -4.65 -9.72 -4.69
C ALA A 303 -3.51 -10.17 -5.62
N ILE A 304 -3.75 -10.21 -6.93
CA ILE A 304 -2.74 -10.55 -7.95
C ILE A 304 -1.62 -9.52 -7.96
N GLU A 305 -1.94 -8.23 -7.88
CA GLU A 305 -0.95 -7.16 -7.87
C GLU A 305 0.01 -7.25 -6.67
N LEU A 306 -0.43 -7.78 -5.53
CA LEU A 306 0.41 -7.99 -4.35
C LEU A 306 1.37 -9.17 -4.47
N GLN A 307 1.13 -10.10 -5.40
CA GLN A 307 1.97 -11.29 -5.55
C GLN A 307 3.38 -10.93 -6.04
N PHE A 308 4.37 -11.60 -5.45
CA PHE A 308 5.73 -11.65 -5.96
C PHE A 308 5.90 -12.84 -6.89
N PRO A 309 6.79 -12.75 -7.90
CA PRO A 309 7.05 -13.86 -8.80
C PRO A 309 7.61 -15.12 -8.12
N ASN A 310 8.29 -14.98 -6.99
CA ASN A 310 8.91 -16.09 -6.26
C ASN A 310 9.24 -15.73 -4.80
N ASN A 311 9.59 -16.73 -4.00
CA ASN A 311 9.98 -16.61 -2.59
C ASN A 311 11.22 -15.73 -2.36
N LEU A 312 12.20 -15.70 -3.28
CA LEU A 312 13.40 -14.88 -3.10
C LEU A 312 13.06 -13.40 -3.17
N MET A 313 12.27 -13.00 -4.16
CA MET A 313 11.80 -11.61 -4.29
C MET A 313 10.94 -11.20 -3.09
N LEU A 314 10.03 -12.08 -2.65
CA LEU A 314 9.27 -11.85 -1.43
C LEU A 314 10.20 -11.66 -0.22
N GLY A 315 11.25 -12.48 -0.10
CA GLY A 315 12.24 -12.39 0.97
C GLY A 315 13.02 -11.08 0.99
N VAL A 316 13.60 -10.70 -0.15
CA VAL A 316 14.33 -9.43 -0.32
C VAL A 316 13.44 -8.25 0.01
N TYR A 317 12.23 -8.23 -0.57
CA TYR A 317 11.24 -7.19 -0.28
C TYR A 317 10.92 -7.10 1.21
N SER A 318 10.60 -8.23 1.84
CA SER A 318 10.19 -8.27 3.24
C SER A 318 11.32 -7.85 4.18
N ALA A 319 12.59 -8.12 3.83
CA ALA A 319 13.73 -7.68 4.62
C ALA A 319 14.01 -6.19 4.46
N LEU A 320 14.06 -5.66 3.23
CA LEU A 320 14.29 -4.24 2.97
C LEU A 320 13.21 -3.35 3.60
N THR A 321 11.96 -3.83 3.58
CA THR A 321 10.82 -3.11 4.17
C THR A 321 10.60 -3.44 5.65
N ASN A 322 11.36 -4.37 6.21
CA ASN A 322 11.22 -4.86 7.59
C ASN A 322 9.84 -5.45 7.91
N ARG A 323 9.16 -6.00 6.89
CA ARG A 323 7.80 -6.56 6.95
C ARG A 323 7.83 -8.08 6.96
N VAL A 324 8.53 -8.70 7.91
CA VAL A 324 8.65 -10.17 7.98
C VAL A 324 7.61 -10.74 8.94
N PHE A 325 6.78 -11.66 8.44
CA PHE A 325 5.93 -12.50 9.28
C PHE A 325 6.64 -13.84 9.54
N PRO A 326 6.91 -14.21 10.80
CA PRO A 326 7.55 -15.47 11.14
C PRO A 326 6.54 -16.62 11.17
N ILE A 327 6.82 -17.65 10.37
CA ILE A 327 5.97 -18.84 10.30
C ILE A 327 5.90 -19.62 11.61
N GLU A 328 6.87 -19.42 12.51
CA GLU A 328 6.89 -20.11 13.81
C GLU A 328 5.89 -19.53 14.81
N GLU A 329 5.34 -18.35 14.54
CA GLU A 329 4.41 -17.66 15.44
C GLU A 329 2.93 -17.81 15.00
N VAL A 330 2.67 -18.54 13.90
CA VAL A 330 1.31 -18.77 13.39
C VAL A 330 0.71 -20.06 13.96
N GLU A 331 -0.61 -20.11 14.09
CA GLU A 331 -1.30 -21.37 14.39
C GLU A 331 -1.10 -22.39 13.25
N GLU A 332 -0.66 -23.62 13.57
CA GLU A 332 -0.32 -24.65 12.57
C GLU A 332 -1.52 -25.04 11.67
N ASP A 333 -2.72 -24.96 12.23
CA ASP A 333 -3.99 -25.23 11.55
C ASP A 333 -4.73 -23.96 11.11
N GLY A 334 -4.13 -22.78 11.34
CA GLY A 334 -4.69 -21.48 10.97
C GLY A 334 -4.86 -21.32 9.45
N THR A 335 -5.59 -20.29 9.04
CA THR A 335 -5.71 -19.98 7.60
C THR A 335 -4.49 -19.21 7.08
N LEU A 336 -3.89 -18.37 7.93
CA LEU A 336 -2.72 -17.56 7.56
C LEU A 336 -1.52 -18.43 7.15
N VAL A 337 -1.31 -19.57 7.80
CA VAL A 337 -0.23 -20.53 7.45
C VAL A 337 -0.27 -20.99 5.99
N LEU A 338 -1.44 -20.94 5.34
CA LEU A 338 -1.59 -21.32 3.93
C LEU A 338 -0.90 -20.35 2.96
N LEU A 339 -0.64 -19.11 3.41
CA LEU A 339 0.02 -18.05 2.64
C LEU A 339 1.46 -17.81 3.06
N LEU A 340 1.89 -18.38 4.20
CA LEU A 340 3.23 -18.19 4.73
C LEU A 340 4.23 -19.13 4.06
N HIS A 341 5.41 -18.58 3.79
CA HIS A 341 6.53 -19.31 3.21
C HIS A 341 7.70 -19.32 4.16
N ARG A 342 8.40 -20.46 4.22
CA ARG A 342 9.69 -20.54 4.89
C ARG A 342 10.74 -19.86 4.04
N ILE A 343 10.76 -18.53 4.08
CA ILE A 343 11.76 -17.74 3.38
C ILE A 343 13.13 -18.17 3.88
N LYS A 344 13.32 -18.32 5.22
CA LYS A 344 14.55 -18.77 5.91
C LYS A 344 15.21 -20.04 5.35
N LEU A 345 14.46 -20.98 4.76
CA LEU A 345 15.07 -22.18 4.17
C LEU A 345 15.83 -21.89 2.86
N PHE A 346 15.50 -20.80 2.18
CA PHE A 346 16.25 -20.28 1.04
C PHE A 346 17.38 -19.33 1.48
N LEU A 347 17.58 -19.13 2.79
CA LEU A 347 18.37 -18.05 3.39
C LEU A 347 19.67 -18.47 4.09
N THR A 348 20.18 -19.69 3.90
CA THR A 348 21.54 -20.01 4.36
C THR A 348 22.60 -19.07 3.74
N ARG A 349 22.22 -18.34 2.68
CA ARG A 349 22.99 -17.30 1.99
C ARG A 349 22.21 -15.97 1.85
N PHE A 350 21.22 -15.70 2.68
CA PHE A 350 20.40 -14.48 2.49
C PHE A 350 21.19 -13.20 2.64
N GLU A 351 22.14 -13.17 3.56
CA GLU A 351 23.04 -12.04 3.70
C GLU A 351 23.85 -11.84 2.41
N ASP A 352 24.31 -12.92 1.77
CA ASP A 352 24.96 -12.86 0.46
C ASP A 352 24.00 -12.33 -0.63
N VAL A 353 22.77 -12.85 -0.70
CA VAL A 353 21.76 -12.42 -1.69
C VAL A 353 21.37 -10.96 -1.51
N MET A 354 21.18 -10.53 -0.27
CA MET A 354 20.87 -9.15 0.07
C MET A 354 22.03 -8.24 -0.34
N LYS A 355 23.27 -8.63 -0.01
CA LYS A 355 24.46 -7.91 -0.40
C LYS A 355 24.61 -7.83 -1.92
N ASP A 356 24.47 -8.94 -2.64
CA ASP A 356 24.55 -8.98 -4.10
C ASP A 356 23.44 -8.12 -4.73
N PHE A 357 22.23 -8.12 -4.16
CA PHE A 357 21.14 -7.26 -4.61
C PHE A 357 21.43 -5.78 -4.35
N GLU A 358 21.93 -5.43 -3.17
CA GLU A 358 22.32 -4.05 -2.82
C GLU A 358 23.44 -3.54 -3.73
N GLU A 359 24.43 -4.38 -4.04
CA GLU A 359 25.51 -4.09 -4.98
C GLU A 359 24.99 -3.92 -6.41
N GLU A 360 24.08 -4.80 -6.87
CA GLU A 360 23.50 -4.74 -8.22
C GLU A 360 22.52 -3.55 -8.38
N ALA A 361 21.75 -3.23 -7.34
CA ALA A 361 20.78 -2.14 -7.37
C ALA A 361 21.44 -0.76 -7.20
N GLY A 362 22.56 -0.68 -6.48
CA GLY A 362 23.34 0.54 -6.32
C GLY A 362 22.51 1.74 -5.86
N ASP A 363 22.64 2.87 -6.55
CA ASP A 363 21.95 4.11 -6.20
C ASP A 363 20.43 4.05 -6.42
N GLU A 364 19.93 3.15 -7.28
CA GLU A 364 18.49 2.99 -7.50
C GLU A 364 17.78 2.50 -6.23
N LEU A 365 18.46 1.67 -5.42
CA LEU A 365 17.92 1.20 -4.15
C LEU A 365 17.68 2.36 -3.18
N ARG A 366 18.62 3.30 -3.09
CA ARG A 366 18.47 4.46 -2.21
C ARG A 366 17.26 5.31 -2.60
N GLY A 367 17.09 5.58 -3.91
CA GLY A 367 15.90 6.28 -4.40
C GLY A 367 14.61 5.52 -4.11
N ALA A 368 14.62 4.20 -4.25
CA ALA A 368 13.48 3.34 -3.93
C ALA A 368 13.15 3.30 -2.43
N GLU A 369 14.15 3.33 -1.55
CA GLU A 369 13.98 3.39 -0.09
C GLU A 369 13.44 4.74 0.37
N GLU A 370 13.84 5.85 -0.28
CA GLU A 370 13.27 7.18 -0.04
C GLU A 370 11.78 7.25 -0.39
N GLU A 371 11.36 6.51 -1.42
CA GLU A 371 9.96 6.31 -1.78
C GLU A 371 9.22 5.30 -0.88
N GLY A 372 9.95 4.62 0.01
CA GLY A 372 9.45 3.59 0.92
C GLY A 372 9.06 2.29 0.21
N ARG A 373 8.17 1.53 0.83
CA ARG A 373 7.79 0.17 0.38
C ARG A 373 7.32 0.10 -1.07
N VAL A 374 6.68 1.15 -1.59
CA VAL A 374 6.19 1.20 -2.97
C VAL A 374 7.35 1.33 -3.94
N GLY A 375 8.33 2.18 -3.62
CA GLY A 375 9.56 2.31 -4.40
C GLY A 375 10.35 1.02 -4.41
N VAL A 376 10.56 0.41 -3.24
CA VAL A 376 11.26 -0.88 -3.12
C VAL A 376 10.56 -1.98 -3.94
N ARG A 377 9.23 -2.09 -3.85
CA ARG A 377 8.46 -3.05 -4.66
C ARG A 377 8.63 -2.80 -6.16
N ARG A 378 8.47 -1.55 -6.58
CA ARG A 378 8.59 -1.14 -7.99
C ARG A 378 9.99 -1.42 -8.54
N LEU A 379 11.03 -1.08 -7.79
CA LEU A 379 12.41 -1.38 -8.17
C LEU A 379 12.60 -2.88 -8.34
N LEU A 380 12.21 -3.66 -7.33
CA LEU A 380 12.39 -5.10 -7.33
C LEU A 380 11.67 -5.79 -8.50
N LEU A 381 10.51 -5.28 -8.92
CA LEU A 381 9.72 -5.79 -10.05
C LEU A 381 10.10 -5.16 -11.40
N SER A 382 11.00 -4.17 -11.44
CA SER A 382 11.30 -3.41 -12.66
C SER A 382 12.06 -4.22 -13.71
N ARG A 383 12.85 -5.20 -13.27
CA ARG A 383 13.71 -6.02 -14.14
C ARG A 383 14.07 -7.35 -13.48
N GLU A 384 14.66 -8.24 -14.28
CA GLU A 384 15.28 -9.46 -13.76
C GLU A 384 16.64 -9.16 -13.15
N TRP A 385 16.79 -9.47 -11.87
CA TRP A 385 18.04 -9.32 -11.12
C TRP A 385 18.95 -10.55 -11.31
N ALA A 386 20.22 -10.33 -11.64
CA ALA A 386 21.19 -11.39 -11.84
C ALA A 386 21.41 -12.20 -10.55
N CYS A 387 21.55 -11.51 -9.41
CA CYS A 387 21.68 -12.13 -8.09
C CYS A 387 20.51 -13.07 -7.74
N LEU A 388 19.30 -12.76 -8.23
CA LEU A 388 18.09 -13.57 -7.98
C LEU A 388 17.89 -14.71 -9.00
N ARG A 389 18.68 -14.76 -10.09
CA ARG A 389 18.64 -15.84 -11.10
C ARG A 389 19.50 -17.04 -10.71
N SER A 390 20.68 -16.80 -10.14
CA SER A 390 21.67 -17.83 -9.81
C SER A 390 21.12 -18.95 -8.89
N LEU A 391 20.18 -18.61 -8.01
CA LEU A 391 19.57 -19.55 -7.06
C LEU A 391 18.45 -20.41 -7.65
N LYS A 392 17.87 -20.03 -8.80
CA LYS A 392 16.87 -20.86 -9.50
C LYS A 392 17.47 -22.16 -10.04
N SER A 393 18.78 -22.17 -10.34
CA SER A 393 19.48 -23.35 -10.86
C SER A 393 19.83 -24.39 -9.78
N GLU A 394 20.03 -23.98 -8.53
CA GLU A 394 20.44 -24.87 -7.44
C GLU A 394 19.24 -25.51 -6.70
N GLY A 395 18.10 -24.82 -6.65
CA GLY A 395 16.89 -25.24 -5.92
C GLY A 395 16.12 -26.45 -6.48
N LYS A 396 16.59 -27.11 -7.54
CA LYS A 396 15.98 -28.37 -8.04
C LYS A 396 16.31 -29.60 -7.20
N SER A 397 17.18 -29.50 -6.20
CA SER A 397 17.78 -30.66 -5.53
C SER A 397 17.53 -30.78 -4.02
N ALA A 398 16.89 -29.82 -3.36
CA ALA A 398 16.58 -29.95 -1.94
C ALA A 398 15.27 -30.73 -1.73
N PRO A 399 15.28 -31.90 -1.06
CA PRO A 399 14.06 -32.54 -0.60
C PRO A 399 13.48 -31.73 0.56
N PHE A 400 12.19 -31.44 0.48
CA PHE A 400 11.42 -30.65 1.44
C PHE A 400 11.07 -31.43 2.70
#